data_AF-B2FJV2-F1
#
_entry.id   AF-B2FJV2-F1
#
_cell.length_a   1.000
_cell.length_b   1.000
_cell.length_c   1.000
_cell.angle_alpha   90.00
_cell.angle_beta   90.00
_cell.angle_gamma   90.00
#
_symmetry.space_group_name_H-M   'P 1'
#
loop_
_entity.id
_entity.type
_entity.pdbx_description
1 polymer ?
#
loop_
_entity_poly.entity_id
_entity_poly.type
_entity_poly.pdbx_seq_one_letter_code
_entity_poly.pdbx_strand_id
1 'polypeptide(L)'
;MDAILTPVSIGELIDKITILEIKAERIDDAAKLANVRTELDGLLPLLQQLLHAQPALAALKQQLKVINERMWDIQDQLRDKEAAQVFDDAFIQLARGVYGTNGERVQVKNEINRVAGSALVEEKQYQGE
;
A
#
# COMPACT_ATOMS: atom_id res chain seq x y z
N MET A 1 2.46 4.75 25.01
CA MET A 1 2.23 5.94 24.16
C MET A 1 1.32 5.45 23.07
N ASP A 2 0.15 6.05 22.98
CA ASP A 2 -0.96 5.49 22.23
C ASP A 2 -1.01 6.12 20.83
N ALA A 3 -1.92 5.67 19.97
CA ALA A 3 -2.01 6.17 18.61
C ALA A 3 -2.33 7.68 18.57
N ILE A 4 -1.58 8.43 17.76
CA ILE A 4 -1.77 9.87 17.56
C ILE A 4 -2.70 10.08 16.36
N LEU A 5 -3.68 10.96 16.50
CA LEU A 5 -4.53 11.40 15.38
C LEU A 5 -3.73 12.33 14.46
N THR A 6 -3.65 11.99 13.18
CA THR A 6 -2.99 12.80 12.14
C THR A 6 -3.92 12.95 10.93
N PRO A 7 -3.95 14.13 10.27
CA PRO A 7 -4.52 14.23 8.94
C PRO A 7 -3.69 13.39 7.94
N VAL A 8 -4.37 12.77 6.99
CA VAL A 8 -3.80 12.04 5.83
C VAL A 8 -4.78 12.17 4.65
N SER A 9 -4.31 11.98 3.43
CA SER A 9 -5.19 11.86 2.27
C SER A 9 -5.98 10.53 2.29
N ILE A 10 -7.11 10.48 1.59
CA ILE A 10 -7.95 9.26 1.53
C ILE A 10 -7.22 8.14 0.79
N GLY A 11 -6.40 8.48 -0.20
CA GLY A 11 -5.48 7.58 -0.89
C GLY A 11 -4.45 6.94 0.05
N GLU A 12 -3.87 7.70 0.98
CA GLU A 12 -2.95 7.16 2.01
C GLU A 12 -3.66 6.27 3.03
N LEU A 13 -4.87 6.63 3.45
CA LEU A 13 -5.68 5.79 4.34
C LEU A 13 -5.97 4.43 3.70
N ILE A 14 -6.45 4.41 2.45
CA ILE A 14 -6.75 3.16 1.74
C ILE A 14 -5.47 2.38 1.38
N ASP A 15 -4.37 3.06 1.03
CA ASP A 15 -3.05 2.43 0.81
C ASP A 15 -2.55 1.72 2.08
N LYS A 16 -2.58 2.38 3.24
CA LYS A 16 -2.25 1.75 4.53
C LYS A 16 -3.14 0.54 4.83
N ILE A 17 -4.45 0.65 4.60
CA ILE A 17 -5.39 -0.46 4.84
C ILE A 17 -5.05 -1.66 3.96
N THR A 18 -4.87 -1.48 2.65
CA THR A 18 -4.55 -2.61 1.76
C THR A 18 -3.22 -3.29 2.12
N ILE A 19 -2.22 -2.52 2.59
CA ILE A 19 -0.96 -3.08 3.11
C ILE A 19 -1.18 -3.86 4.42
N LEU A 20 -2.07 -3.42 5.30
CA LEU A 20 -2.41 -4.16 6.53
C LEU A 20 -3.22 -5.44 6.24
N GLU A 21 -4.11 -5.42 5.24
CA GLU A 21 -4.80 -6.63 4.76
C GLU A 21 -3.79 -7.67 4.26
N ILE A 22 -2.87 -7.29 3.36
CA ILE A 22 -1.82 -8.18 2.84
C ILE A 22 -0.94 -8.72 3.98
N LYS A 23 -0.58 -7.88 4.97
CA LYS A 23 0.15 -8.32 6.16
C LYS A 23 -0.66 -9.30 7.02
N ALA A 24 -1.97 -9.13 7.14
CA ALA A 24 -2.84 -10.02 7.90
C ALA A 24 -3.07 -11.38 7.21
N GLU A 25 -2.83 -11.44 5.90
CA GLU A 25 -2.89 -12.64 5.06
C GLU A 25 -1.54 -13.38 4.94
N ARG A 26 -0.41 -12.65 5.03
CA ARG A 26 0.95 -13.17 4.73
C ARG A 26 1.93 -13.25 5.90
N ILE A 27 1.55 -12.86 7.13
CA ILE A 27 2.44 -12.92 8.31
C ILE A 27 2.00 -14.03 9.27
N ASP A 28 2.80 -15.10 9.36
CA ASP A 28 2.58 -16.23 10.28
C ASP A 28 2.95 -15.94 11.75
N ASP A 29 3.79 -14.92 11.99
CA ASP A 29 4.20 -14.52 13.33
C ASP A 29 3.01 -13.96 14.11
N ALA A 30 2.51 -14.73 15.08
CA ALA A 30 1.30 -14.42 15.84
C ALA A 30 1.36 -13.07 16.59
N ALA A 31 2.54 -12.63 17.04
CA ALA A 31 2.68 -11.35 17.74
C ALA A 31 2.63 -10.17 16.76
N LYS A 32 3.31 -10.29 15.61
CA LYS A 32 3.21 -9.30 14.51
C LYS A 32 1.79 -9.25 13.94
N LEU A 33 1.15 -10.40 13.74
CA LEU A 33 -0.21 -10.53 13.22
C LEU A 33 -1.25 -9.92 14.18
N ALA A 34 -1.08 -10.07 15.49
CA ALA A 34 -1.92 -9.40 16.49
C ALA A 34 -1.84 -7.86 16.35
N ASN A 35 -0.64 -7.29 16.27
CA ASN A 35 -0.46 -5.84 16.06
C ASN A 35 -1.08 -5.37 14.74
N VAL A 36 -0.85 -6.11 13.64
CA VAL A 36 -1.41 -5.78 12.32
C VAL A 36 -2.94 -5.76 12.35
N ARG A 37 -3.58 -6.71 13.06
CA ARG A 37 -5.03 -6.71 13.25
C ARG A 37 -5.50 -5.53 14.09
N THR A 38 -4.83 -5.21 15.20
CA THR A 38 -5.14 -4.01 16.01
C THR A 38 -5.06 -2.72 15.20
N GLU A 39 -4.08 -2.57 14.30
CA GLU A 39 -4.03 -1.42 13.38
C GLU A 39 -5.15 -1.45 12.32
N LEU A 40 -5.49 -2.62 11.78
CA LEU A 40 -6.51 -2.77 10.72
C LEU A 40 -7.92 -2.53 11.27
N ASP A 41 -8.25 -3.12 12.42
CA ASP A 41 -9.56 -3.00 13.08
C ASP A 41 -9.89 -1.53 13.44
N GLY A 42 -8.87 -0.72 13.75
CA GLY A 42 -9.02 0.72 13.98
C GLY A 42 -9.30 1.55 12.71
N LEU A 43 -9.03 1.02 11.52
CA LEU A 43 -9.19 1.72 10.24
C LEU A 43 -10.37 1.20 9.40
N LEU A 44 -10.80 -0.04 9.60
CA LEU A 44 -11.95 -0.63 8.89
C LEU A 44 -13.27 0.18 9.02
N PRO A 45 -13.63 0.78 10.18
CA PRO A 45 -14.83 1.62 10.27
C PRO A 45 -14.78 2.86 9.36
N LEU A 46 -13.60 3.48 9.23
CA LEU A 46 -13.40 4.63 8.35
C LEU A 46 -13.55 4.23 6.87
N LEU A 47 -13.00 3.07 6.50
CA LEU A 47 -13.21 2.51 5.16
C LEU A 47 -14.67 2.21 4.87
N GLN A 48 -15.41 1.60 5.80
CA GLN A 48 -16.82 1.28 5.62
C GLN A 48 -17.66 2.54 5.37
N GLN A 49 -17.37 3.64 6.10
CA GLN A 49 -18.00 4.94 5.86
C GLN A 49 -17.67 5.50 4.46
N LEU A 50 -16.40 5.45 4.04
CA LEU A 50 -15.97 5.89 2.71
C LEU A 50 -16.58 5.07 1.58
N LEU A 51 -16.64 3.74 1.71
CA LEU A 51 -17.23 2.85 0.71
C LEU A 51 -18.76 2.98 0.64
N HIS A 52 -19.44 3.27 1.75
CA HIS A 52 -20.87 3.56 1.76
C HIS A 52 -21.18 4.91 1.10
N ALA A 53 -20.38 5.94 1.37
CA ALA A 53 -20.54 7.26 0.75
C ALA A 53 -20.18 7.24 -0.76
N GLN A 54 -19.14 6.50 -1.14
CA GLN A 54 -18.56 6.53 -2.48
C GLN A 54 -18.23 5.11 -2.99
N PRO A 55 -19.23 4.27 -3.36
CA PRO A 55 -19.02 2.86 -3.70
C PRO A 55 -18.02 2.56 -4.83
N ALA A 56 -17.79 3.53 -5.73
CA ALA A 56 -16.76 3.44 -6.78
C ALA A 56 -15.34 3.19 -6.24
N LEU A 57 -15.05 3.62 -5.00
CA LEU A 57 -13.76 3.40 -4.34
C LEU A 57 -13.44 1.91 -4.10
N ALA A 58 -14.44 1.01 -4.11
CA ALA A 58 -14.21 -0.42 -3.91
C ALA A 58 -13.32 -1.04 -5.00
N ALA A 59 -13.52 -0.66 -6.25
CA ALA A 59 -12.70 -1.12 -7.38
C ALA A 59 -11.26 -0.58 -7.29
N LEU A 60 -11.12 0.70 -6.96
CA LEU A 60 -9.81 1.35 -6.80
C LEU A 60 -9.03 0.80 -5.60
N LYS A 61 -9.70 0.49 -4.48
CA LYS A 61 -9.09 -0.24 -3.36
C LYS A 61 -8.56 -1.61 -3.80
N GLN A 62 -9.34 -2.37 -4.57
CA GLN A 62 -8.89 -3.69 -5.02
C GLN A 62 -7.71 -3.59 -5.99
N GLN A 63 -7.72 -2.63 -6.91
CA GLN A 63 -6.58 -2.33 -7.79
C GLN A 63 -5.32 -1.96 -6.97
N LEU A 64 -5.48 -1.12 -5.94
CA LEU A 64 -4.38 -0.71 -5.05
C LEU A 64 -3.84 -1.89 -4.22
N LYS A 65 -4.71 -2.81 -3.76
CA LYS A 65 -4.26 -4.06 -3.11
C LYS A 65 -3.42 -4.90 -4.07
N VAL A 66 -3.86 -5.11 -5.32
CA VAL A 66 -3.12 -5.87 -6.35
C VAL A 66 -1.80 -5.20 -6.75
N ILE A 67 -1.68 -3.87 -6.62
CA ILE A 67 -0.40 -3.16 -6.76
C ILE A 67 0.51 -3.41 -5.55
N ASN A 68 -0.03 -3.32 -4.33
CA ASN A 68 0.71 -3.56 -3.09
C ASN A 68 1.12 -5.05 -2.92
N GLU A 69 0.34 -6.00 -3.46
CA GLU A 69 0.67 -7.44 -3.53
C GLU A 69 1.88 -7.67 -4.46
N ARG A 70 1.85 -7.12 -5.68
CA ARG A 70 3.01 -7.18 -6.60
C ARG A 70 4.27 -6.52 -6.01
N MET A 71 4.11 -5.40 -5.29
CA MET A 71 5.22 -4.74 -4.58
C MET A 71 5.81 -5.67 -3.51
N TRP A 72 4.98 -6.42 -2.78
CA TRP A 72 5.44 -7.41 -1.81
C TRP A 72 6.22 -8.54 -2.51
N ASP A 73 5.66 -9.11 -3.58
CA ASP A 73 6.27 -10.20 -4.33
C ASP A 73 7.65 -9.81 -4.92
N ILE A 74 7.79 -8.57 -5.39
CA ILE A 74 9.07 -8.00 -5.85
C ILE A 74 10.07 -7.86 -4.69
N GLN A 75 9.62 -7.38 -3.53
CA GLN A 75 10.50 -7.18 -2.37
C GLN A 75 10.99 -8.49 -1.75
N ASP A 76 10.17 -9.55 -1.71
CA ASP A 76 10.62 -10.86 -1.22
C ASP A 76 11.64 -11.50 -2.17
N GLN A 77 11.41 -11.46 -3.48
CA GLN A 77 12.40 -11.94 -4.47
C GLN A 77 13.73 -11.15 -4.42
N LEU A 78 13.68 -9.85 -4.09
CA LEU A 78 14.90 -9.06 -3.84
C LEU A 78 15.60 -9.49 -2.54
N ARG A 79 14.85 -9.78 -1.46
CA ARG A 79 15.42 -10.29 -0.19
C ARG A 79 16.09 -11.65 -0.37
N ASP A 80 15.47 -12.57 -1.11
CA ASP A 80 16.02 -13.89 -1.42
C ASP A 80 17.34 -13.78 -2.21
N LYS A 81 17.38 -12.89 -3.21
CA LYS A 81 18.59 -12.64 -4.00
C LYS A 81 19.69 -11.92 -3.21
N GLU A 82 19.33 -10.97 -2.34
CA GLU A 82 20.28 -10.30 -1.43
C GLU A 82 20.90 -11.31 -0.46
N ALA A 83 20.08 -12.18 0.16
CA ALA A 83 20.53 -13.22 1.07
C ALA A 83 21.42 -14.29 0.38
N ALA A 84 21.16 -14.57 -0.90
CA ALA A 84 22.00 -15.44 -1.74
C ALA A 84 23.19 -14.70 -2.40
N GLN A 85 23.31 -13.37 -2.25
CA GLN A 85 24.28 -12.50 -2.91
C GLN A 85 24.27 -12.56 -4.46
N VAL A 86 23.09 -12.77 -5.06
CA VAL A 86 22.90 -12.94 -6.51
C VAL A 86 22.44 -11.65 -7.19
N PHE A 87 23.41 -10.84 -7.62
CA PHE A 87 23.21 -9.55 -8.28
C PHE A 87 23.24 -9.67 -9.82
N ASP A 88 22.31 -10.46 -10.36
CA ASP A 88 22.18 -10.75 -11.80
C ASP A 88 21.20 -9.82 -12.54
N ASP A 89 20.99 -10.03 -13.84
CA ASP A 89 20.01 -9.26 -14.62
C ASP A 89 18.60 -9.32 -14.02
N ALA A 90 18.21 -10.45 -13.40
CA ALA A 90 16.91 -10.58 -12.75
C ALA A 90 16.80 -9.71 -11.48
N PHE A 91 17.87 -9.56 -10.69
CA PHE A 91 17.95 -8.58 -9.61
C PHE A 91 17.75 -7.16 -10.15
N ILE A 92 18.40 -6.81 -11.26
CA ILE A 92 18.27 -5.50 -11.91
C ILE A 92 16.83 -5.25 -12.40
N GLN A 93 16.15 -6.23 -12.98
CA GLN A 93 14.75 -6.09 -13.40
C GLN A 93 13.80 -5.95 -12.19
N LEU A 94 13.99 -6.73 -11.13
CA LEU A 94 13.20 -6.61 -9.89
C LEU A 94 13.37 -5.23 -9.24
N ALA A 95 14.61 -4.74 -9.13
CA ALA A 95 14.92 -3.43 -8.57
C ALA A 95 14.30 -2.28 -9.40
N ARG A 96 14.28 -2.40 -10.73
CA ARG A 96 13.56 -1.46 -11.62
C ARG A 96 12.04 -1.57 -11.47
N GLY A 97 11.52 -2.79 -11.26
CA GLY A 97 10.11 -3.06 -11.00
C GLY A 97 9.56 -2.27 -9.81
N VAL A 98 10.35 -2.11 -8.74
CA VAL A 98 9.98 -1.29 -7.57
C VAL A 98 9.58 0.14 -7.97
N TYR A 99 10.32 0.79 -8.86
CA TYR A 99 9.99 2.15 -9.32
C TYR A 99 8.69 2.18 -10.13
N GLY A 100 8.51 1.25 -11.07
CA GLY A 100 7.30 1.15 -11.90
C GLY A 100 6.05 0.88 -11.07
N THR A 101 6.08 -0.14 -10.21
CA THR A 101 4.95 -0.50 -9.34
C THR A 101 4.64 0.59 -8.31
N ASN A 102 5.65 1.34 -7.83
CA ASN A 102 5.42 2.54 -7.02
C ASN A 102 4.77 3.69 -7.82
N GLY A 103 5.09 3.84 -9.10
CA GLY A 103 4.41 4.76 -10.02
C GLY A 103 2.91 4.45 -10.16
N GLU A 104 2.58 3.19 -10.48
CA GLU A 104 1.20 2.69 -10.53
C GLU A 104 0.45 2.96 -9.21
N ARG A 105 1.12 2.69 -8.08
CA ARG A 105 0.58 2.90 -6.72
C ARG A 105 0.20 4.37 -6.48
N VAL A 106 1.07 5.32 -6.84
CA VAL A 106 0.80 6.76 -6.71
C VAL A 106 -0.34 7.19 -7.62
N GLN A 107 -0.40 6.69 -8.86
CA GLN A 107 -1.50 7.00 -9.78
C GLN A 107 -2.86 6.58 -9.21
N VAL A 108 -2.97 5.35 -8.68
CA VAL A 108 -4.23 4.86 -8.08
C VAL A 108 -4.58 5.59 -6.78
N LYS A 109 -3.60 5.95 -5.94
CA LYS A 109 -3.84 6.80 -4.76
C LYS A 109 -4.39 8.18 -5.13
N ASN A 110 -3.88 8.79 -6.19
CA ASN A 110 -4.33 10.10 -6.65
C ASN A 110 -5.73 10.04 -7.28
N GLU A 111 -6.04 8.96 -8.01
CA GLU A 111 -7.41 8.70 -8.49
C GLU A 111 -8.39 8.45 -7.34
N ILE A 112 -7.99 7.74 -6.28
CA ILE A 112 -8.78 7.60 -5.04
C ILE A 112 -9.03 8.97 -4.40
N ASN A 113 -8.00 9.81 -4.26
CA ASN A 113 -8.14 11.17 -3.72
C ASN A 113 -9.12 12.01 -4.55
N ARG A 114 -9.05 11.92 -5.89
CA ARG A 114 -9.95 12.61 -6.82
C ARG A 114 -11.40 12.12 -6.70
N VAL A 115 -11.62 10.80 -6.67
CA VAL A 115 -12.97 10.20 -6.59
C VAL A 115 -13.61 10.38 -5.22
N ALA A 116 -12.82 10.40 -4.15
CA ALA A 116 -13.28 10.61 -2.79
C ALA A 116 -13.42 12.11 -2.39
N GLY A 117 -13.04 13.05 -3.26
CA GLY A 117 -13.04 14.47 -2.94
C GLY A 117 -12.08 14.85 -1.79
N SER A 118 -10.93 14.20 -1.70
CA SER A 118 -10.01 14.39 -0.58
C SER A 118 -9.40 15.81 -0.59
N ALA A 119 -9.43 16.46 0.57
CA ALA A 119 -8.85 17.80 0.75
C ALA A 119 -7.31 17.81 0.85
N LEU A 120 -6.68 16.63 0.78
CA LEU A 120 -5.22 16.43 0.89
C LEU A 120 -4.76 15.49 -0.23
N VAL A 121 -3.55 15.71 -0.75
CA VAL A 121 -2.89 14.89 -1.78
C VAL A 121 -1.42 14.72 -1.41
N GLU A 122 -0.83 13.55 -1.71
CA GLU A 122 0.59 13.26 -1.52
C GLU A 122 1.41 13.88 -2.67
N GLU A 123 1.88 15.11 -2.50
CA GLU A 123 2.71 15.82 -3.49
C GLU A 123 4.09 15.16 -3.69
N LYS A 124 4.57 15.12 -4.94
CA LYS A 124 5.89 14.56 -5.28
C LYS A 124 6.65 15.43 -6.29
N GLN A 125 7.81 15.91 -5.87
CA GLN A 125 8.78 16.51 -6.77
C GLN A 125 9.59 15.41 -7.47
N TYR A 126 9.26 15.15 -8.73
CA TYR A 126 10.07 14.29 -9.60
C TYR A 126 11.22 15.11 -10.21
N GLN A 127 12.45 14.62 -10.05
CA GLN A 127 13.61 15.07 -10.82
C GLN A 127 14.21 13.84 -11.51
N GLY A 128 14.12 13.79 -12.84
CA GLY A 128 14.55 12.65 -13.65
C GLY A 128 13.42 11.67 -13.96
N GLU A 129 12.68 11.96 -15.03
CA GLU A 129 12.36 10.96 -16.04
C GLU A 129 13.45 11.04 -17.14
#